data_AF-A0ABD3XVC2-F1
#
_entry.id   AF-A0ABD3XVC2-F1
#
_cell.length_a   1.000
_cell.length_b   1.000
_cell.length_c   1.000
_cell.angle_alpha   90.00
_cell.angle_beta   90.00
_cell.angle_gamma   90.00
#
_symmetry.space_group_name_H-M   'P 1'
#
loop_
_entity.id
_entity.type
_entity.pdbx_description
1 polymer ?
#
loop_
_entity_poly.entity_id
_entity_poly.type
_entity_poly.pdbx_seq_one_letter_code
_entity_poly.pdbx_strand_id
1 'polypeptide(L)'
;MVFLQSEGEQRFREFIPPCDLNTVQHISHFILSVRNKGGDEFEPLSLRGMISSIDRYLRTKSYGVSIINDIKFHKSRSVLKMKLKNLKKL
;
A
#
# COMPACT_ATOMS: atom_id res chain seq x y z
N MET A 1 -9.29 9.38 0.89
CA MET A 1 -8.02 8.67 0.56
C MET A 1 -7.27 9.50 -0.46
N VAL A 2 -6.23 10.22 -0.02
CA VAL A 2 -5.53 11.29 -0.77
C VAL A 2 -4.01 11.02 -0.75
N PHE A 3 -3.59 9.80 -1.12
CA PHE A 3 -2.17 9.44 -1.03
C PHE A 3 -1.40 9.62 -2.35
N LEU A 4 -2.06 9.49 -3.50
CA LEU A 4 -1.41 9.49 -4.82
C LEU A 4 -1.16 10.88 -5.41
N GLN A 5 -1.62 11.96 -4.77
CA GLN A 5 -1.54 13.32 -5.32
C GLN A 5 -0.25 14.05 -4.88
N SER A 6 0.48 13.52 -3.90
CA SER A 6 1.66 14.17 -3.30
C SER A 6 2.94 14.03 -4.13
N GLU A 7 3.00 13.10 -5.10
CA GLU A 7 4.24 12.75 -5.81
C GLU A 7 4.27 13.29 -7.26
N GLY A 8 3.36 14.21 -7.63
CA GLY A 8 3.31 14.76 -9.00
C GLY A 8 2.75 13.79 -10.07
N GLU A 9 2.16 12.67 -9.65
CA GLU A 9 1.57 11.67 -10.54
C GLU A 9 0.23 12.20 -11.11
N GLN A 10 0.28 12.77 -12.31
CA GLN A 10 -0.89 13.30 -13.07
C GLN A 10 -1.73 12.20 -13.75
N ARG A 11 -1.34 10.93 -13.64
CA ARG A 11 -2.08 9.81 -14.26
C ARG A 11 -3.38 9.58 -13.50
N PHE A 12 -4.50 9.53 -14.22
CA PHE A 12 -5.80 9.16 -13.64
C PHE A 12 -5.65 7.85 -12.85
N ARG A 13 -6.13 7.84 -11.59
CA ARG A 13 -6.04 6.70 -10.64
C ARG A 13 -6.55 5.38 -11.22
N GLU A 14 -7.35 5.48 -12.26
CA GLU A 14 -8.03 4.39 -12.96
C GLU A 14 -7.16 3.75 -14.05
N PHE A 15 -6.10 4.42 -14.49
CA PHE A 15 -5.28 4.03 -15.65
C PHE A 15 -3.85 3.62 -15.30
N ILE A 16 -3.51 3.43 -14.03
CA ILE A 16 -2.18 2.92 -13.66
C ILE A 16 -2.21 1.39 -13.82
N PRO A 17 -1.40 0.81 -14.71
CA PRO A 17 -1.32 -0.63 -14.84
C PRO A 17 -0.90 -1.25 -13.51
N PRO A 18 -1.52 -2.37 -13.14
CA PRO A 18 -1.14 -3.11 -11.95
C PRO A 18 0.25 -3.74 -12.06
N CYS A 19 0.76 -3.84 -13.28
CA CYS A 19 2.09 -4.26 -13.63
C CYS A 19 3.15 -3.19 -13.37
N ASP A 20 2.75 -1.93 -13.21
CA ASP A 20 3.72 -0.84 -13.14
C ASP A 20 4.53 -0.91 -11.85
N LEU A 21 5.84 -0.79 -12.03
CA LEU A 21 6.79 -0.64 -10.92
C LEU A 21 6.39 0.56 -10.03
N ASN A 22 5.80 1.60 -10.63
CA ASN A 22 5.25 2.75 -9.92
C ASN A 22 4.19 2.32 -8.89
N THR A 23 3.23 1.47 -9.27
CA THR A 23 2.20 0.95 -8.36
C THR A 23 2.81 0.23 -7.16
N VAL A 24 3.82 -0.62 -7.39
CA VAL A 24 4.53 -1.33 -6.33
C VAL A 24 5.34 -0.38 -5.44
N GLN A 25 5.98 0.63 -6.03
CA GLN A 25 6.75 1.64 -5.29
C GLN A 25 5.84 2.52 -4.43
N HIS A 26 4.72 3.01 -4.97
CA HIS A 26 3.77 3.83 -4.22
C HIS A 26 3.14 3.08 -3.05
N ILE A 27 2.82 1.80 -3.19
CA ILE A 27 2.28 1.01 -2.06
C ILE A 27 3.34 0.80 -0.99
N SER A 28 4.59 0.53 -1.37
CA SER A 28 5.69 0.40 -0.42
C SER A 28 5.94 1.72 0.34
N HIS A 29 5.94 2.84 -0.38
CA HIS A 29 6.05 4.18 0.19
C HIS A 29 4.86 4.48 1.10
N PHE A 30 3.63 4.18 0.67
CA PHE A 30 2.42 4.32 1.49
C PHE A 30 2.56 3.61 2.82
N ILE A 31 2.97 2.35 2.79
CA ILE A 31 3.17 1.56 4.00
C ILE A 31 4.14 2.27 4.94
N LEU A 32 5.24 2.85 4.45
CA LEU A 32 6.22 3.54 5.28
C LEU A 32 5.69 4.86 5.83
N SER A 33 5.06 5.68 5.00
CA SER A 33 4.71 7.08 5.33
C SER A 33 3.34 7.23 6.00
N VAL A 34 2.50 6.20 6.01
CA VAL A 34 1.17 6.28 6.63
C VAL A 34 1.25 6.46 8.16
N ARG A 35 0.54 7.48 8.66
CA ARG A 35 0.45 7.92 10.06
C ARG A 35 -1.01 8.23 10.42
N ASN A 36 -1.37 8.07 11.69
CA ASN A 36 -2.71 8.40 12.19
C ASN A 36 -2.93 9.93 12.17
N LYS A 37 -4.15 10.37 12.50
CA LYS A 37 -4.48 11.82 12.55
C LYS A 37 -3.66 12.62 13.58
N GLY A 38 -3.13 11.95 14.60
CA GLY A 38 -2.24 12.53 15.61
C GLY A 38 -0.76 12.54 15.21
N GLY A 39 -0.41 11.95 14.05
CA GLY A 39 0.99 11.79 13.62
C GLY A 39 1.68 10.54 14.15
N ASP A 40 1.00 9.71 14.94
CA ASP A 40 1.57 8.44 15.43
C ASP A 40 1.47 7.33 14.40
N GLU A 41 2.20 6.25 14.69
CA GLU A 41 2.08 5.02 13.93
C GLU A 41 0.71 4.35 14.10
N PHE A 42 0.23 3.70 13.05
CA PHE A 42 -0.99 2.88 13.14
C PHE A 42 -0.71 1.58 13.87
N GLU A 43 -1.73 1.06 14.56
CA GLU A 43 -1.67 -0.31 15.07
C GLU A 43 -1.43 -1.33 13.95
N PRO A 44 -0.70 -2.43 14.24
CA PRO A 44 -0.42 -3.47 13.26
C PRO A 44 -1.67 -4.01 12.54
N LEU A 45 -2.78 -4.17 13.27
CA LEU A 45 -4.04 -4.68 12.72
C LEU A 45 -4.71 -3.66 11.80
N SER A 46 -4.74 -2.39 12.19
CA SER A 46 -5.30 -1.31 11.37
C SER A 46 -4.53 -1.14 10.06
N LEU A 47 -3.18 -1.15 10.12
CA LEU A 47 -2.34 -1.05 8.93
C LEU A 47 -2.57 -2.23 7.97
N ARG A 48 -2.69 -3.44 8.51
CA ARG A 48 -3.02 -4.63 7.71
C ARG A 48 -4.42 -4.52 7.09
N GLY A 49 -5.39 -3.99 7.83
CA GLY A 49 -6.74 -3.70 7.35
C GLY A 49 -6.73 -2.75 6.14
N MET A 50 -5.96 -1.66 6.21
CA MET A 50 -5.83 -0.71 5.10
C MET A 50 -5.29 -1.38 3.83
N ILE A 51 -4.23 -2.19 3.95
CA ILE A 51 -3.67 -2.91 2.80
C ILE A 51 -4.67 -3.91 2.23
N SER A 52 -5.42 -4.62 3.07
CA SER A 52 -6.50 -5.51 2.61
C SER A 52 -7.61 -4.76 1.87
N SER A 53 -7.97 -3.54 2.30
CA SER A 53 -8.93 -2.69 1.60
C SER A 53 -8.42 -2.27 0.22
N ILE A 54 -7.13 -1.91 0.10
CA ILE A 54 -6.51 -1.58 -1.19
C ILE A 54 -6.46 -2.81 -2.10
N ASP A 55 -6.05 -3.97 -1.57
CA ASP A 55 -6.02 -5.24 -2.32
C ASP A 55 -7.42 -5.60 -2.85
N ARG A 56 -8.45 -5.47 -2.01
CA ARG A 56 -9.84 -5.67 -2.43
C ARG A 56 -10.25 -4.70 -3.53
N TYR A 57 -9.92 -3.41 -3.39
CA TYR A 57 -10.21 -2.40 -4.42
C TYR A 57 -9.57 -2.75 -5.76
N LEU A 58 -8.30 -3.17 -5.75
CA LEU A 58 -7.60 -3.57 -6.97
C LEU A 58 -8.25 -4.79 -7.63
N ARG A 59 -8.67 -5.79 -6.83
CA ARG A 59 -9.41 -6.94 -7.37
C ARG A 59 -10.75 -6.55 -7.97
N THR A 60 -11.52 -5.67 -7.32
CA THR A 60 -12.83 -5.22 -7.82
C THR A 60 -12.73 -4.45 -9.13
N LYS A 61 -11.61 -3.76 -9.37
CA LYS A 61 -11.35 -3.04 -10.62
C LYS A 61 -10.68 -3.90 -11.70
N SER A 62 -10.69 -5.23 -11.53
CA SER A 62 -10.14 -6.20 -12.49
C SER A 62 -8.66 -5.96 -12.83
N TYR A 63 -7.89 -5.42 -11.89
CA TYR A 63 -6.46 -5.21 -12.08
C TYR A 63 -5.66 -6.53 -12.15
N GLY A 64 -6.27 -7.71 -11.96
CA GLY A 64 -5.62 -9.01 -12.19
C GLY A 64 -4.41 -9.31 -11.30
N VAL A 65 -4.10 -8.45 -10.33
CA VAL A 65 -2.99 -8.59 -9.39
C VAL A 65 -3.49 -8.46 -7.96
N SER A 66 -2.76 -9.07 -7.02
CA SER A 66 -3.03 -8.97 -5.59
C SER A 66 -1.78 -8.52 -4.84
N ILE A 67 -1.92 -7.52 -3.99
CA ILE A 67 -0.83 -7.04 -3.13
C ILE A 67 -0.37 -8.16 -2.19
N ILE A 68 -1.29 -9.05 -1.80
CA ILE A 68 -1.04 -10.11 -0.82
C ILE A 68 -0.36 -11.33 -1.47
N ASN A 69 -0.78 -11.70 -2.68
CA ASN A 69 -0.38 -12.96 -3.30
C ASN A 69 0.62 -12.80 -4.44
N ASP A 70 0.60 -11.68 -5.18
CA ASP A 70 1.37 -11.52 -6.40
C ASP A 70 2.86 -11.25 -6.11
N ILE A 71 3.73 -11.81 -6.96
CA ILE A 71 5.18 -11.66 -6.88
C ILE A 71 5.60 -10.21 -7.13
N LYS A 72 4.85 -9.45 -7.94
CA LYS A 72 5.11 -8.03 -8.21
C LYS A 72 5.12 -7.19 -6.94
N PHE A 73 4.32 -7.56 -5.94
CA PHE A 73 4.25 -6.87 -4.65
C PHE A 73 5.15 -7.48 -3.55
N HIS A 74 6.11 -8.35 -3.90
CA HIS A 74 7.03 -8.92 -2.92
C HIS A 74 7.74 -7.85 -2.08
N LYS A 75 8.21 -6.77 -2.72
CA LYS A 75 8.85 -5.64 -2.03
C LYS A 75 7.90 -4.96 -1.03
N SER A 76 6.67 -4.65 -1.45
CA SER A 76 5.65 -4.05 -0.59
C SER A 76 5.29 -4.96 0.58
N ARG A 77 5.19 -6.27 0.36
CA ARG A 77 4.95 -7.26 1.43
C ARG A 77 6.09 -7.33 2.42
N SER A 78 7.33 -7.27 1.96
CA SER A 78 8.51 -7.24 2.84
C SER A 78 8.54 -5.97 3.68
N VAL A 79 8.26 -4.81 3.08
CA VAL A 79 8.15 -3.54 3.79
C VAL A 79 7.01 -3.57 4.82
N LEU A 80 5.83 -4.11 4.46
CA LEU A 80 4.73 -4.30 5.39
C LEU A 80 5.12 -5.19 6.57
N LYS A 81 5.74 -6.34 6.31
CA LYS A 81 6.21 -7.25 7.37
C LYS A 81 7.23 -6.57 8.28
N MET A 82 8.17 -5.82 7.72
CA MET A 82 9.18 -5.08 8.49
C MET A 82 8.52 -4.02 9.38
N LYS A 83 7.62 -3.20 8.83
CA LYS A 83 6.90 -2.18 9.59
C LYS A 83 6.05 -2.82 10.70
N LEU A 84 5.27 -3.86 10.40
CA LEU A 84 4.49 -4.58 11.40
C LEU A 84 5.34 -5.18 12.52
N LYS A 85 6.55 -5.68 12.23
CA LYS A 85 7.49 -6.15 13.25
C LYS A 85 7.97 -5.00 14.14
N ASN A 86 8.27 -3.85 13.57
CA ASN A 86 8.68 -2.67 14.35
C ASN A 86 7.53 -2.18 15.24
N LEU A 87 6.30 -2.16 14.72
CA LEU A 87 5.10 -1.76 15.46
C LEU A 87 4.71 -2.70 16.60
N LYS A 88 5.10 -3.99 16.53
CA LYS A 88 4.88 -4.96 17.61
C LYS A 88 5.98 -4.96 18.67
N LYS A 89 7.12 -4.32 18.39
CA LYS A 89 8.25 -4.20 19.30
C LYS A 89 8.19 -2.90 20.13
N LEU A 90 7.34 -1.97 19.73
CA LEU A 90 6.87 -0.84 20.52
C LEU A 90 5.81 -1.31 21.52
#